data_AF-A0AAY4DRL9-F1
#
_entry.id   AF-A0AAY4DRL9-F1
#
_cell.length_a   1.000
_cell.length_b   1.000
_cell.length_c   1.000
_cell.angle_alpha   90.00
_cell.angle_beta   90.00
_cell.angle_gamma   90.00
#
_symmetry.space_group_name_H-M   'P 1'
#
loop_
_entity.id
_entity.type
_entity.pdbx_description
1 polymer ?
#
loop_
_entity_poly.entity_id
_entity_poly.type
_entity_poly.pdbx_seq_one_letter_code
_entity_poly.pdbx_strand_id
1 'polypeptide(L)'
;MAEYVHVARRALGQLGGHGGLRGFLLQLFRANDVKTGALVGVDKYGNKYFEDNRYFFGRHRWVIYTTEMNGKRTLWDVDGSMVPAEWHRWLHCMTDDPPTTHPPVPKKFLAEVHQINVKDPRVGAPKGRGSVIHLTCC
;
A
#
# COMPACT_ATOMS: atom_id res chain seq x y z
N MET A 1 20.69 34.11 -0.21
CA MET A 1 19.52 34.26 -1.11
C MET A 1 19.36 33.08 -2.07
N ALA A 2 20.42 32.55 -2.70
CA ALA A 2 20.33 31.42 -3.64
C ALA A 2 19.77 30.12 -3.02
N GLU A 3 20.17 29.78 -1.79
CA GLU A 3 19.68 28.59 -1.07
C GLU A 3 18.14 28.56 -0.91
N TYR A 4 17.54 29.71 -0.59
CA TYR A 4 16.08 29.81 -0.43
C TYR A 4 15.33 29.63 -1.74
N VAL A 5 15.92 30.04 -2.87
CA VAL A 5 15.32 29.86 -4.20
C VAL A 5 15.22 28.37 -4.54
N HIS A 6 16.21 27.56 -4.16
CA HIS A 6 16.18 26.11 -4.36
C HIS A 6 15.12 25.43 -3.49
N VAL A 7 14.97 25.86 -2.24
CA VAL A 7 13.93 25.36 -1.33
C VAL A 7 12.53 25.74 -1.84
N ALA A 8 12.33 26.99 -2.24
CA ALA A 8 11.06 27.46 -2.80
C ALA A 8 10.70 26.72 -4.10
N ARG A 9 11.68 26.50 -5.00
CA ARG A 9 11.49 25.70 -6.22
C ARG A 9 11.09 24.26 -5.92
N ARG A 10 11.68 23.62 -4.91
CA ARG A 10 11.28 22.26 -4.48
C ARG A 10 9.86 22.24 -3.93
N ALA A 11 9.49 23.20 -3.08
CA ALA A 11 8.15 23.29 -2.51
C ALA A 11 7.08 23.52 -3.60
N LEU A 12 7.36 24.40 -4.56
CA LEU A 12 6.48 24.60 -5.72
C LEU A 12 6.38 23.35 -6.59
N GLY A 13 7.49 22.63 -6.78
CA GLY A 13 7.51 21.34 -7.49
C GLY A 13 6.64 20.28 -6.81
N GLN A 14 6.64 20.23 -5.47
CA GLN A 14 5.76 19.33 -4.71
C GLN A 14 4.28 19.68 -4.89
N LEU A 15 3.92 20.96 -4.83
CA LEU A 15 2.54 21.41 -5.07
C LEU A 15 2.04 21.05 -6.48
N GLY A 16 2.90 21.17 -7.50
CA GLY A 16 2.58 20.75 -8.87
C GLY A 16 2.50 19.23 -9.04
N GLY A 17 3.42 18.49 -8.41
CA GLY A 17 3.52 17.03 -8.55
C GLY A 17 2.34 16.26 -7.95
N HIS A 18 1.67 16.81 -6.94
CA HIS A 18 0.51 16.17 -6.29
C HIS A 18 -0.83 16.46 -6.97
N GLY A 19 -0.85 17.03 -8.18
CA GLY A 19 -2.10 17.35 -8.88
C GLY A 19 -2.79 18.60 -8.33
N GLY A 20 -2.00 19.57 -7.87
CA GLY A 20 -2.46 20.85 -7.34
C GLY A 20 -2.79 20.83 -5.85
N LEU A 21 -3.42 21.91 -5.39
CA LEU A 21 -3.64 22.17 -3.96
C LEU A 21 -4.50 21.09 -3.28
N ARG A 22 -5.53 20.59 -3.98
CA ARG A 22 -6.44 19.59 -3.42
C ARG A 22 -5.74 18.25 -3.17
N GLY A 23 -4.94 17.79 -4.13
CA GLY A 23 -4.17 16.56 -3.98
C GLY A 23 -3.07 16.70 -2.94
N PHE A 24 -2.40 17.85 -2.89
CA PHE A 24 -1.45 18.19 -1.84
C PHE A 24 -2.08 18.18 -0.44
N LEU A 25 -3.24 18.81 -0.26
CA LEU A 25 -3.94 18.84 1.02
C LEU A 25 -4.41 17.45 1.45
N LEU A 26 -4.98 16.67 0.52
CA LEU A 26 -5.37 15.29 0.81
C LEU A 26 -4.16 14.43 1.20
N GLN A 27 -3.04 14.59 0.51
CA GLN A 27 -1.79 13.91 0.84
C GLN A 27 -1.29 14.31 2.23
N LEU A 28 -1.32 15.62 2.54
CA LEU A 28 -0.89 16.15 3.82
C LEU A 28 -1.75 15.62 4.97
N PHE A 29 -3.08 15.66 4.86
CA PHE A 29 -3.97 15.19 5.91
C PHE A 29 -4.02 13.66 6.06
N ARG A 30 -3.70 12.90 5.00
CA ARG A 30 -3.78 11.44 5.02
C ARG A 30 -2.44 10.76 5.34
N ALA A 31 -1.35 11.25 4.76
CA ALA A 31 -0.02 10.67 4.90
C ALA A 31 0.87 11.45 5.89
N ASN A 32 0.44 12.63 6.36
CA ASN A 32 1.24 13.57 7.16
C ASN A 32 2.59 13.95 6.54
N ASP A 33 2.82 13.62 5.27
CA ASP A 33 4.10 13.74 4.59
C ASP A 33 3.85 14.01 3.09
N VAL A 34 4.53 15.02 2.56
CA VAL A 34 4.40 15.46 1.16
C VAL A 34 5.67 15.06 0.42
N LYS A 35 5.79 13.77 0.15
CA LYS A 35 6.85 13.23 -0.70
C LYS A 35 6.34 12.98 -2.10
N THR A 36 7.19 13.33 -3.05
CA THR A 36 7.01 12.99 -4.46
C THR A 36 8.09 11.97 -4.81
N GLY A 37 7.72 10.88 -5.47
CA GLY A 37 8.63 9.79 -5.83
C GLY A 37 8.22 9.12 -7.13
N ALA A 38 9.07 8.21 -7.63
CA ALA A 38 8.75 7.42 -8.81
C ALA A 38 7.70 6.36 -8.46
N LEU A 39 6.65 6.23 -9.29
CA LEU A 39 5.65 5.18 -9.14
C LEU A 39 6.25 3.86 -9.62
N VAL A 40 6.46 2.92 -8.69
CA VAL A 40 7.00 1.58 -8.98
C VAL A 40 5.91 0.67 -9.52
N GLY A 41 4.72 0.73 -8.92
CA GLY A 41 3.59 -0.07 -9.37
C GLY A 41 2.32 0.17 -8.57
N VAL A 42 1.26 -0.49 -9.02
CA VAL A 42 -0.07 -0.47 -8.41
C VAL A 42 -0.49 -1.91 -8.15
N ASP A 43 -1.01 -2.20 -6.95
CA ASP A 43 -1.56 -3.53 -6.67
C ASP A 43 -2.98 -3.72 -7.23
N LYS A 44 -3.52 -4.92 -7.04
CA LYS A 44 -4.89 -5.30 -7.42
C LYS A 44 -5.97 -4.53 -6.67
N TYR A 45 -5.65 -3.93 -5.53
CA TYR A 45 -6.56 -3.20 -4.65
C TYR A 45 -6.50 -1.68 -4.88
N GLY A 46 -5.59 -1.21 -5.73
CA GLY A 46 -5.39 0.21 -6.02
C GLY A 46 -4.41 0.92 -5.08
N ASN A 47 -3.66 0.18 -4.25
CA ASN A 47 -2.55 0.74 -3.49
C ASN A 47 -1.40 1.07 -4.42
N LYS A 48 -0.83 2.27 -4.28
CA LYS A 48 0.24 2.78 -5.14
C LYS A 48 1.56 2.77 -4.37
N TYR A 49 2.59 2.19 -4.96
CA TYR A 49 3.91 2.04 -4.37
C TYR A 49 4.89 3.00 -5.01
N PHE A 50 5.62 3.74 -4.18
CA PHE A 50 6.56 4.76 -4.61
C PHE A 50 7.95 4.50 -4.05
N GLU A 51 8.95 4.84 -4.85
CA GLU A 51 10.36 4.78 -4.48
C GLU A 51 11.08 6.07 -4.85
N ASP A 52 11.95 6.52 -3.95
CA ASP A 52 12.93 7.57 -4.23
C ASP A 52 14.21 7.36 -3.41
N ASN A 53 15.28 6.97 -4.11
CA ASN A 53 16.61 6.69 -3.56
C ASN A 53 17.35 7.94 -3.05
N ARG A 54 16.81 9.14 -3.27
CA ARG A 54 17.36 10.38 -2.70
C ARG A 54 17.12 10.48 -1.20
N TYR A 55 16.12 9.78 -0.67
CA TYR A 55 15.84 9.74 0.75
C TYR A 55 16.70 8.71 1.47
N PHE A 56 16.86 8.90 2.77
CA PHE A 56 17.56 7.97 3.64
C PHE A 56 16.86 6.59 3.69
N PHE A 57 17.65 5.55 4.00
CA PHE A 57 17.16 4.18 4.17
C PHE A 57 15.99 4.13 5.17
N GLY A 58 14.92 3.42 4.83
CA GLY A 58 13.65 3.42 5.59
C GLY A 58 12.64 4.51 5.22
N ARG A 59 13.03 5.60 4.53
CA ARG A 59 12.08 6.61 3.98
C ARG A 59 11.99 6.61 2.46
N HIS A 60 12.87 5.89 1.79
CA HIS A 60 12.97 5.77 0.33
C HIS A 60 11.80 5.02 -0.31
N ARG A 61 11.16 4.07 0.39
CA ARG A 61 9.98 3.33 -0.08
C ARG A 61 8.76 3.70 0.76
N TRP A 62 7.63 3.96 0.10
CA TRP A 62 6.36 4.20 0.79
C TRP A 62 5.17 3.77 -0.06
N VAL A 63 4.04 3.58 0.62
CA VAL A 63 2.77 3.22 0.01
C VAL A 63 1.75 4.33 0.22
N ILE A 64 0.98 4.63 -0.83
CA ILE A 64 -0.23 5.45 -0.76
C ILE A 64 -1.42 4.51 -0.88
N TYR A 65 -2.14 4.30 0.22
CA TYR A 65 -3.29 3.40 0.28
C TYR A 65 -4.45 3.88 -0.60
N THR A 66 -5.25 2.95 -1.10
CA THR A 66 -6.51 3.27 -1.77
C THR A 66 -7.54 3.88 -0.80
N THR A 67 -8.53 4.57 -1.35
CA THR A 67 -9.68 5.13 -0.61
C THR A 67 -10.71 4.05 -0.25
N GLU A 68 -10.75 2.97 -1.01
CA GLU A 68 -11.69 1.87 -0.84
C GLU A 68 -10.98 0.54 -1.07
N MET A 69 -11.01 -0.35 -0.07
CA MET A 69 -10.49 -1.71 -0.17
C MET A 69 -11.53 -2.68 0.36
N ASN A 70 -11.87 -3.70 -0.43
CA ASN A 70 -12.82 -4.76 -0.10
C ASN A 70 -14.16 -4.26 0.49
N GLY A 71 -14.71 -3.16 -0.07
CA GLY A 71 -15.98 -2.57 0.37
C GLY A 71 -15.93 -1.78 1.68
N LYS A 72 -14.76 -1.63 2.31
CA LYS A 72 -14.56 -0.72 3.44
C LYS A 72 -14.04 0.63 2.93
N ARG A 73 -14.59 1.72 3.47
CA ARG A 73 -14.08 3.08 3.25
C ARG A 73 -12.84 3.29 4.11
N THR A 74 -11.67 3.12 3.51
CA THR A 74 -10.35 3.25 4.16
C THR A 74 -9.76 4.65 3.97
N LEU A 75 -10.63 5.65 3.78
CA LEU A 75 -10.19 7.03 3.53
C LEU A 75 -9.32 7.56 4.69
N TRP A 76 -9.71 7.22 5.91
CA TRP A 76 -9.06 7.63 7.16
C TRP A 76 -8.54 6.45 7.98
N ASP A 77 -9.23 5.31 7.92
CA ASP A 77 -8.83 4.07 8.60
C ASP A 77 -7.82 3.29 7.75
N VAL A 78 -6.65 3.86 7.55
CA VAL A 78 -5.53 3.18 6.90
C VAL A 78 -4.89 2.17 7.87
N ASP A 79 -4.76 0.91 7.45
CA ASP A 79 -4.11 -0.14 8.24
C ASP A 79 -2.94 -0.73 7.46
N GLY A 80 -1.82 -0.99 8.14
CA GLY A 80 -0.64 -1.63 7.57
C GLY A 80 -0.92 -3.05 7.06
N SER A 81 -1.95 -3.70 7.60
CA SER A 81 -2.40 -5.02 7.15
C SER A 81 -3.06 -5.02 5.76
N MET A 82 -3.25 -3.86 5.13
CA MET A 82 -3.83 -3.76 3.78
C MET A 82 -2.85 -4.10 2.66
N VAL A 83 -1.54 -4.16 2.96
CA VAL A 83 -0.51 -4.48 1.97
C VAL A 83 -0.51 -5.98 1.67
N PRO A 84 -0.70 -6.42 0.41
CA PRO A 84 -0.61 -7.83 0.05
C PRO A 84 0.81 -8.37 0.27
N ALA A 85 0.91 -9.68 0.49
CA ALA A 85 2.18 -10.35 0.83
C ALA A 85 3.32 -10.13 -0.19
N GLU A 86 2.98 -9.94 -1.47
CA GLU A 86 3.93 -9.69 -2.55
C GLU A 86 4.65 -8.34 -2.35
N TRP A 87 3.86 -7.29 -2.11
CA TRP A 87 4.34 -5.94 -1.89
C TRP A 87 4.90 -5.73 -0.47
N HIS A 88 4.51 -6.56 0.49
CA HIS A 88 5.04 -6.53 1.85
C HIS A 88 6.55 -6.79 1.88
N ARG A 89 7.04 -7.76 1.10
CA ARG A 89 8.48 -8.07 1.01
C ARG A 89 9.31 -6.88 0.52
N TRP A 90 8.85 -6.24 -0.54
CA TRP A 90 9.52 -5.09 -1.15
C TRP A 90 9.47 -3.85 -0.24
N LEU A 91 8.31 -3.57 0.38
CA LEU A 91 8.13 -2.44 1.28
C LEU A 91 9.01 -2.54 2.53
N HIS A 92 9.19 -3.75 3.06
CA HIS A 92 10.06 -4.02 4.21
C HIS A 92 11.53 -4.28 3.84
N CYS A 93 11.95 -3.94 2.62
CA CYS A 93 13.34 -4.07 2.17
C CYS A 93 13.90 -5.50 2.32
N MET A 94 13.05 -6.53 2.26
CA MET A 94 13.50 -7.93 2.24
C MET A 94 14.06 -8.34 0.87
N THR A 95 13.60 -7.65 -0.18
CA THR A 95 14.00 -7.83 -1.57
C THR A 95 14.08 -6.45 -2.22
N ASP A 96 15.04 -6.28 -3.11
CA ASP A 96 15.14 -5.06 -3.92
C ASP A 96 14.22 -5.13 -5.14
N ASP A 97 13.96 -6.33 -5.62
CA ASP A 97 13.11 -6.56 -6.77
C ASP A 97 11.63 -6.33 -6.44
N PRO A 98 10.94 -5.41 -7.14
CA PRO A 98 9.51 -5.24 -6.97
C PRO A 98 8.77 -6.45 -7.57
N PRO A 99 7.56 -6.75 -7.06
CA PRO A 99 6.75 -7.87 -7.55
C PRO A 99 6.30 -7.69 -9.01
N THR A 100 6.44 -6.48 -9.58
CA THR A 100 6.26 -6.21 -11.00
C THR A 100 7.33 -6.89 -11.87
N THR A 101 8.57 -6.97 -11.38
CA THR A 101 9.69 -7.60 -12.09
C THR A 101 9.75 -9.10 -11.81
N HIS A 102 9.49 -9.49 -10.55
CA HIS A 102 9.52 -10.88 -10.09
C HIS A 102 8.17 -11.30 -9.50
N PRO A 103 7.22 -11.77 -10.32
CA PRO A 103 5.93 -12.23 -9.81
C PRO A 103 6.15 -13.45 -8.90
N PRO A 104 5.50 -13.50 -7.73
CA PRO A 104 5.63 -14.64 -6.84
C PRO A 104 4.99 -15.88 -7.47
N VAL A 105 5.64 -17.02 -7.26
CA VAL A 105 5.16 -18.31 -7.78
C VAL A 105 3.78 -18.62 -7.15
N PRO A 106 2.70 -18.70 -7.95
CA PRO A 106 1.38 -18.99 -7.41
C PRO A 106 1.34 -20.43 -6.92
N LYS A 107 1.23 -20.60 -5.60
CA LYS A 107 1.02 -21.90 -4.97
C LYS A 107 -0.48 -22.10 -4.73
N LYS A 108 -0.97 -23.32 -4.95
CA LYS A 108 -2.41 -23.68 -4.86
C LYS A 108 -3.07 -23.38 -3.50
N PHE A 109 -2.28 -23.21 -2.44
CA PHE A 109 -2.76 -22.90 -1.10
C PHE A 109 -2.69 -21.41 -0.74
N LEU A 110 -2.10 -20.56 -1.58
CA LEU A 110 -2.07 -19.12 -1.34
C LEU A 110 -3.47 -18.56 -1.57
N ALA A 111 -3.96 -17.80 -0.58
CA ALA A 111 -5.22 -17.10 -0.72
C ALA A 111 -5.14 -16.11 -1.89
N GLU A 112 -6.07 -16.21 -2.84
CA GLU A 112 -6.13 -15.30 -4.00
C GLU A 112 -6.44 -13.86 -3.58
N VAL A 113 -7.18 -13.71 -2.47
CA VAL A 113 -7.55 -12.43 -1.88
C VAL A 113 -6.84 -12.27 -0.55
N HIS A 114 -5.99 -11.23 -0.46
CA HIS A 114 -5.40 -10.78 0.78
C HIS A 114 -6.49 -10.33 1.76
N GLN A 115 -6.49 -10.92 2.94
CA GLN A 115 -7.43 -10.56 4.00
C GLN A 115 -6.77 -9.58 4.96
N ILE A 116 -7.38 -8.41 5.11
CA ILE A 116 -6.99 -7.40 6.09
C ILE A 116 -7.24 -7.91 7.51
N ASN A 117 -6.57 -7.33 8.49
CA ASN A 117 -6.81 -7.67 9.90
C ASN A 117 -8.26 -7.37 10.28
N VAL A 118 -9.00 -8.38 10.71
CA VAL A 118 -10.38 -8.25 11.16
C VAL A 118 -10.44 -8.55 12.66
N LYS A 119 -10.26 -7.51 13.48
CA LYS A 119 -10.34 -7.65 14.94
C LYS A 119 -11.78 -7.80 15.45
N ASP A 120 -12.80 -7.41 14.65
CA ASP A 120 -14.21 -7.61 15.00
C ASP A 120 -14.69 -9.00 14.52
N PRO A 121 -15.08 -9.91 15.42
CA PRO A 121 -15.59 -11.23 15.06
C PRO A 121 -16.77 -11.20 14.08
N ARG A 122 -17.52 -10.10 14.01
CA ARG A 122 -18.70 -9.94 13.14
C ARG A 122 -18.36 -9.67 11.68
N VAL A 123 -17.13 -9.25 11.38
CA VAL A 123 -16.71 -8.81 10.05
C VAL A 123 -15.86 -9.87 9.34
N GLY A 124 -15.35 -10.86 10.07
CA GLY A 124 -14.32 -11.79 9.61
C GLY A 124 -14.78 -13.21 9.30
N ALA A 125 -16.08 -13.53 9.39
CA ALA A 125 -16.54 -14.88 9.08
C ALA A 125 -16.43 -15.15 7.57
N PRO A 126 -15.53 -16.05 7.10
CA PRO A 126 -15.67 -16.56 5.76
C PRO A 126 -17.01 -17.29 5.69
N LYS A 127 -17.91 -16.85 4.79
CA LYS A 127 -19.06 -17.67 4.38
C LYS A 127 -18.56 -18.84 3.55
N GLY A 128 -17.89 -19.79 4.21
CA GLY A 128 -17.48 -21.08 3.67
C GLY A 128 -18.68 -22.00 3.62
N ARG A 129 -19.17 -22.24 2.40
CA ARG A 129 -20.17 -23.23 2.03
C ARG A 129 -19.67 -24.61 2.47
N GLY A 130 -20.54 -25.40 3.11
CA GLY A 130 -20.18 -26.62 3.83
C GLY A 130 -19.46 -27.68 2.99
N SER A 131 -18.48 -28.32 3.65
CA SER A 131 -18.14 -29.72 3.43
C SER A 131 -17.85 -30.31 4.81
N VAL A 132 -18.91 -30.80 5.45
CA VAL A 132 -18.82 -31.66 6.64
C VAL A 132 -18.18 -32.96 6.18
N ILE A 133 -16.88 -33.09 6.36
CA ILE A 133 -16.20 -34.38 6.22
C ILE A 133 -16.40 -35.08 7.56
N HIS A 134 -17.50 -35.84 7.64
CA HIS A 134 -17.78 -36.76 8.73
C HIS A 134 -16.80 -37.93 8.58
N LEU A 135 -15.62 -37.81 9.20
CA LEU A 135 -14.70 -38.94 9.36
C LEU A 135 -15.21 -39.81 10.52
N THR A 136 -16.14 -40.71 10.22
CA THR A 136 -16.29 -41.95 10.98
C THR A 136 -15.00 -42.75 10.79
N CYS A 137 -14.20 -42.84 11.84
CA CYS A 137 -13.12 -43.81 11.97
C CYS A 137 -13.77 -45.19 12.21
N CYS A 138 -13.60 -46.11 11.26
CA CYS A 138 -13.52 -47.54 11.56
C CYS A 138 -12.09 -47.87 12.02
#